data_AF-A0A6H5IIM2-F1
#
_entry.id   AF-A0A6H5IIM2-F1
#
_cell.length_a   1.000
_cell.length_b   1.000
_cell.length_c   1.000
_cell.angle_alpha   90.00
_cell.angle_beta   90.00
_cell.angle_gamma   90.00
#
_symmetry.space_group_name_H-M   'P 1'
#
loop_
_entity.id
_entity.type
_entity.pdbx_description
1 polymer ?
#
loop_
_entity_poly.entity_id
_entity_poly.type
_entity_poly.pdbx_seq_one_letter_code
_entity_poly.pdbx_strand_id
1 'polypeptide(L)'
;MLWLVKRNYRARHIEQTVRQKKLTDLDVPAIGDESVSPAFFEWLGMISIGGVLESHDTDGEYLSSYSCPVPSTRADCLYLQIRGFLTRKRMERIFKLHQEFYAAERAKIGADLWFAADAQGFADSPVSWGLNEHSFYVDGDNSYTVVSAGDKLFTRKSWSSNSMPKIKQ
;
A
#
# COMPACT_ATOMS: atom_id res chain seq x y z
N MET A 1 17.80 12.61 21.19
CA MET A 1 18.03 11.55 22.21
C MET A 1 18.38 12.10 23.59
N LEU A 2 19.26 13.12 23.71
CA LEU A 2 19.66 13.75 24.98
C LEU A 2 18.51 14.32 25.85
N TRP A 3 17.40 14.78 25.25
CA TRP A 3 16.26 15.36 25.98
C TRP A 3 15.44 14.33 26.78
N LEU A 4 15.26 13.12 26.24
CA LEU A 4 14.48 12.04 26.86
C LEU A 4 15.22 11.41 28.02
N VAL A 5 16.54 11.19 27.83
CA VAL A 5 17.42 10.63 28.86
C VAL A 5 17.51 11.56 30.08
N LYS A 6 17.58 12.89 29.86
CA LYS A 6 17.57 13.89 30.94
C LYS A 6 16.29 13.89 31.79
N ARG A 7 15.19 13.31 31.31
CA ARG A 7 13.90 13.22 32.02
C ARG A 7 13.61 11.80 32.52
N ASN A 8 14.60 10.92 32.58
CA ASN A 8 14.47 9.53 33.02
C ASN A 8 13.45 8.70 32.20
N TYR A 9 13.18 9.09 30.95
CA TYR A 9 12.38 8.24 30.06
C TYR A 9 13.22 7.05 29.57
N ARG A 10 12.65 5.84 29.67
CA ARG A 10 13.25 4.63 29.09
C ARG A 10 13.11 4.66 27.57
N ALA A 11 14.10 5.19 26.87
CA ALA A 11 14.18 5.10 25.43
C ALA A 11 14.73 3.73 25.01
N ARG A 12 14.15 3.15 23.94
CA ARG A 12 14.67 1.93 23.29
C ARG A 12 14.96 2.24 21.83
N HIS A 13 16.03 1.66 21.30
CA HIS A 13 16.24 1.60 19.87
C HIS A 13 15.32 0.52 19.30
N ILE A 14 14.58 0.84 18.24
CA ILE A 14 13.68 -0.08 17.54
C ILE A 14 13.96 0.05 16.05
N GLU A 15 14.15 -1.09 15.40
CA GLU A 15 14.37 -1.18 13.95
C GLU A 15 13.06 -1.45 13.22
N GLN A 16 13.03 -1.08 11.94
CA GLN A 16 11.91 -1.41 11.07
C GLN A 16 11.89 -2.91 10.78
N THR A 17 10.71 -3.51 10.80
CA THR A 17 10.53 -4.90 10.40
C THR A 17 10.32 -4.97 8.90
N VAL A 18 11.08 -5.83 8.22
CA VAL A 18 10.93 -6.09 6.79
C VAL A 18 10.42 -7.50 6.57
N ARG A 19 9.40 -7.67 5.73
CA ARG A 19 8.87 -8.96 5.31
C ARG A 19 8.82 -9.00 3.78
N GLN A 20 9.34 -10.07 3.21
CA GLN A 20 9.33 -10.31 1.77
C GLN A 20 8.62 -11.63 1.49
N LYS A 21 7.82 -11.67 0.43
CA LYS A 21 7.16 -12.88 -0.06
C LYS A 21 7.25 -12.91 -1.58
N LYS A 22 7.62 -14.07 -2.13
CA LYS A 22 7.43 -14.36 -3.55
C LYS A 22 6.07 -15.03 -3.69
N LEU A 23 5.19 -14.45 -4.50
CA LEU A 23 3.89 -15.00 -4.85
C LEU A 23 4.03 -15.50 -6.28
N THR A 24 3.83 -16.79 -6.51
CA THR A 24 3.97 -17.41 -7.82
C THR A 24 2.61 -17.79 -8.36
N ASP A 25 2.46 -17.79 -9.68
CA ASP A 25 1.24 -18.23 -10.36
C ASP A 25 -0.04 -17.53 -9.85
N LEU A 26 0.05 -16.22 -9.60
CA LEU A 26 -1.04 -15.43 -9.05
C LEU A 26 -1.90 -14.83 -10.18
N ASP A 27 -3.22 -14.85 -10.03
CA ASP A 27 -4.10 -14.03 -10.88
C ASP A 27 -3.92 -12.55 -10.54
N VAL A 28 -3.39 -11.79 -11.51
CA VAL A 28 -3.15 -10.35 -11.41
C VAL A 28 -4.13 -9.61 -12.31
N PRO A 29 -4.91 -8.66 -11.79
CA PRO A 29 -5.82 -7.87 -12.60
C PRO A 29 -5.05 -6.99 -13.60
N ALA A 30 -5.56 -6.88 -14.81
CA ALA A 30 -5.02 -5.96 -15.79
C ALA A 30 -5.18 -4.52 -15.31
N ILE A 31 -4.13 -3.73 -15.51
CA ILE A 31 -4.16 -2.29 -15.25
C ILE A 31 -4.61 -1.61 -16.56
N GLY A 32 -5.70 -0.83 -16.49
CA GLY A 32 -6.22 -0.13 -17.65
C GLY A 32 -5.29 0.97 -18.13
N ASP A 33 -5.36 1.29 -19.43
CA ASP A 33 -4.49 2.29 -20.04
C ASP A 33 -4.67 3.67 -19.40
N GLU A 34 -5.89 4.09 -19.11
CA GLU A 34 -6.18 5.44 -18.60
C GLU A 34 -6.39 5.52 -17.08
N SER A 35 -6.73 4.41 -16.44
CA SER A 35 -6.99 4.38 -15.01
C SER A 35 -6.82 2.99 -14.40
N VAL A 36 -6.57 2.96 -13.10
CA VAL A 36 -6.56 1.73 -12.30
C VAL A 36 -7.94 1.55 -11.68
N SER A 37 -8.55 0.38 -11.88
CA SER A 37 -9.89 0.11 -11.35
C SER A 37 -9.89 0.10 -9.81
N PRO A 38 -10.98 0.50 -9.15
CA PRO A 38 -11.12 0.34 -7.69
C PRO A 38 -10.88 -1.10 -7.23
N ALA A 39 -11.34 -2.07 -8.02
CA ALA A 39 -11.19 -3.50 -7.77
C ALA A 39 -9.72 -3.95 -7.72
N PHE A 40 -8.81 -3.33 -8.48
CA PHE A 40 -7.37 -3.59 -8.37
C PHE A 40 -6.83 -3.19 -6.99
N PHE A 41 -7.29 -2.08 -6.42
CA PHE A 41 -6.84 -1.65 -5.09
C PHE A 41 -7.38 -2.55 -3.98
N GLU A 42 -8.60 -3.06 -4.12
CA GLU A 42 -9.14 -4.08 -3.20
C GLU A 42 -8.34 -5.38 -3.28
N TRP A 43 -8.04 -5.84 -4.51
CA TRP A 43 -7.17 -6.98 -4.74
C TRP A 43 -5.79 -6.79 -4.11
N LEU A 44 -5.17 -5.62 -4.28
CA LEU A 44 -3.87 -5.28 -3.66
C LEU A 44 -3.95 -5.35 -2.12
N GLY A 45 -5.07 -4.86 -1.56
CA GLY A 45 -5.38 -4.97 -0.14
C GLY A 45 -5.44 -6.43 0.33
N MET A 46 -6.16 -7.28 -0.40
CA MET A 46 -6.28 -8.72 -0.12
C MET A 46 -4.92 -9.42 -0.12
N ILE A 47 -4.06 -9.12 -1.09
CA ILE A 47 -2.69 -9.64 -1.13
C ILE A 47 -1.88 -9.18 0.09
N SER A 48 -2.03 -7.92 0.50
CA SER A 48 -1.27 -7.34 1.61
C SER A 48 -1.55 -7.99 2.98
N ILE A 49 -2.78 -8.46 3.19
CA ILE A 49 -3.20 -9.19 4.40
C ILE A 49 -2.93 -10.69 4.30
N GLY A 50 -2.47 -11.18 3.14
CA GLY A 50 -2.28 -12.61 2.87
C GLY A 50 -3.60 -13.36 2.71
N GLY A 51 -4.63 -12.69 2.21
CA GLY A 51 -5.90 -13.33 1.87
C GLY A 51 -5.73 -14.33 0.74
N VAL A 52 -6.52 -15.40 0.79
CA VAL A 52 -6.56 -16.43 -0.23
C VAL A 52 -7.60 -16.01 -1.28
N LEU A 53 -7.17 -15.91 -2.54
CA LEU A 53 -8.05 -15.58 -3.68
C LEU A 53 -8.52 -16.85 -4.43
N GLU A 54 -8.20 -18.04 -3.92
CA GLU A 54 -8.58 -19.30 -4.52
C GLU A 54 -10.07 -19.59 -4.30
N SER A 55 -10.80 -19.72 -5.40
CA SER A 55 -12.07 -20.42 -5.46
C SER A 55 -12.01 -21.43 -6.62
N HIS A 56 -11.04 -22.35 -6.60
CA HIS A 56 -10.97 -23.43 -7.59
C HIS A 56 -11.53 -24.77 -7.11
N ASP A 57 -11.81 -24.92 -5.82
CA ASP A 57 -12.55 -26.05 -5.29
C ASP A 57 -13.94 -25.60 -4.83
N THR A 58 -14.98 -26.30 -5.28
CA THR A 58 -16.38 -26.12 -4.86
C THR A 58 -16.59 -26.27 -3.35
N ASP A 59 -15.60 -26.82 -2.63
CA ASP A 59 -15.61 -26.98 -1.17
C ASP A 59 -15.07 -25.74 -0.41
N GLY A 60 -14.45 -24.79 -1.13
CA GLY A 60 -13.79 -23.59 -0.57
C GLY A 60 -14.64 -22.32 -0.56
N GLU A 61 -15.88 -22.37 -1.06
CA GLU A 61 -16.79 -21.20 -1.15
C GLU A 61 -17.07 -20.54 0.23
N TYR A 62 -16.87 -21.29 1.32
CA TYR A 62 -17.02 -20.79 2.69
C TYR A 62 -15.83 -19.95 3.20
N LEU A 63 -14.66 -19.99 2.54
CA LEU A 63 -13.43 -19.33 3.02
C LEU A 63 -13.31 -17.88 2.56
N SER A 64 -13.71 -17.57 1.32
CA SER A 64 -13.64 -16.22 0.74
C SER A 64 -14.49 -16.14 -0.52
N SER A 65 -15.38 -15.13 -0.61
CA SER A 65 -16.07 -14.78 -1.85
C SER A 65 -15.26 -13.85 -2.75
N TYR A 66 -14.07 -13.43 -2.31
CA TYR A 66 -13.19 -12.56 -3.10
C TYR A 66 -12.55 -13.37 -4.23
N SER A 67 -12.82 -12.94 -5.46
CA SER A 67 -12.19 -13.41 -6.68
C SER A 67 -11.28 -12.34 -7.27
N CYS A 68 -10.30 -12.76 -8.08
CA CYS A 68 -9.48 -11.81 -8.83
C CYS A 68 -10.36 -11.04 -9.84
N PRO A 69 -10.29 -9.70 -9.86
CA PRO A 69 -10.97 -8.90 -10.89
C PRO A 69 -10.55 -9.30 -12.31
N VAL A 70 -11.52 -9.32 -13.23
CA VAL A 70 -11.35 -9.65 -14.65
C VAL A 70 -11.33 -8.36 -15.48
N PRO A 71 -10.48 -8.22 -16.52
CA PRO A 71 -9.52 -9.21 -17.01
C PRO A 71 -8.30 -9.37 -16.09
N SER A 72 -7.81 -10.61 -15.97
CA SER A 72 -6.62 -10.96 -15.19
C SER A 72 -5.61 -11.75 -16.03
N THR A 73 -4.37 -11.82 -15.58
CA THR A 73 -3.30 -12.61 -16.18
C THR A 73 -2.47 -13.27 -15.08
N ARG A 74 -2.00 -14.50 -15.33
CA ARG A 74 -1.14 -15.22 -14.39
C ARG A 74 0.27 -14.65 -14.40
N ALA A 75 0.77 -14.25 -13.24
CA ALA A 75 2.11 -13.70 -13.09
C ALA A 75 2.72 -13.99 -11.72
N ASP A 76 4.06 -13.98 -11.68
CA ASP A 76 4.83 -13.98 -10.44
C ASP A 76 4.91 -12.55 -9.89
N CYS A 77 4.62 -12.38 -8.60
CA CYS A 77 4.69 -11.10 -7.90
C CYS A 77 5.70 -11.15 -6.74
N LEU A 78 6.45 -10.06 -6.58
CA LEU A 78 7.28 -9.84 -5.39
C LEU A 78 6.57 -8.87 -4.44
N TYR A 79 6.23 -9.35 -3.25
CA TYR A 79 5.62 -8.55 -2.21
C TYR A 79 6.66 -8.17 -1.14
N LEU A 80 6.76 -6.88 -0.84
CA LEU A 80 7.62 -6.33 0.20
C LEU A 80 6.79 -5.47 1.17
N GLN A 81 6.94 -5.73 2.46
CA GLN A 81 6.29 -4.97 3.52
C GLN A 81 7.33 -4.47 4.51
N ILE A 82 7.34 -3.16 4.75
CA ILE A 82 8.19 -2.51 5.75
C ILE A 82 7.28 -1.91 6.80
N ARG A 83 7.45 -2.33 8.06
CA ARG A 83 6.65 -1.85 9.20
C ARG A 83 7.54 -1.11 10.20
N GLY A 84 6.93 -0.12 10.86
CA GLY A 84 7.57 0.69 11.88
C GLY A 84 7.60 2.17 11.51
N PHE A 85 8.45 2.92 12.18
CA PHE A 85 8.49 4.37 11.99
C PHE A 85 9.37 4.74 10.78
N LEU A 86 8.73 5.14 9.68
CA LEU A 86 9.40 5.63 8.47
C LEU A 86 9.29 7.15 8.39
N THR A 87 10.43 7.83 8.44
CA THR A 87 10.48 9.28 8.25
C THR A 87 10.14 9.64 6.80
N ARG A 88 9.58 10.83 6.56
CA ARG A 88 9.34 11.37 5.21
C ARG A 88 10.54 11.24 4.27
N LYS A 89 11.75 11.61 4.72
CA LYS A 89 12.99 11.49 3.92
C LYS A 89 13.28 10.05 3.48
N ARG A 90 12.98 9.07 4.35
CA ARG A 90 13.13 7.64 4.02
C ARG A 90 12.07 7.21 3.01
N MET A 91 10.83 7.65 3.15
CA MET A 91 9.76 7.39 2.18
C MET A 91 10.09 7.98 0.80
N GLU A 92 10.55 9.24 0.74
CA GLU A 92 10.98 9.88 -0.50
C GLU A 92 12.13 9.11 -1.16
N ARG A 93 13.10 8.62 -0.38
CA ARG A 93 14.19 7.80 -0.89
C ARG A 93 13.72 6.44 -1.41
N ILE A 94 12.83 5.76 -0.68
CA ILE A 94 12.25 4.48 -1.12
C ILE A 94 11.51 4.68 -2.44
N PHE A 95 10.70 5.73 -2.54
CA PHE A 95 9.95 6.04 -3.76
C PHE A 95 10.88 6.34 -4.94
N LYS A 96 11.95 7.12 -4.71
CA LYS A 96 12.94 7.40 -5.75
C LYS A 96 13.65 6.13 -6.23
N LEU A 97 14.16 5.31 -5.30
CA LEU A 97 14.81 4.03 -5.65
C LEU A 97 13.85 3.11 -6.39
N HIS A 98 12.59 3.14 -6.00
CA HIS A 98 11.55 2.38 -6.65
C HIS A 98 11.34 2.83 -8.12
N GLN A 99 11.20 4.13 -8.38
CA GLN A 99 11.06 4.67 -9.74
C GLN A 99 12.29 4.36 -10.62
N GLU A 100 13.50 4.48 -10.05
CA GLU A 100 14.75 4.11 -10.74
C GLU A 100 14.78 2.62 -11.10
N PHE A 101 14.40 1.75 -10.16
CA PHE A 101 14.29 0.30 -10.40
C PHE A 101 13.26 -0.03 -11.48
N TYR A 102 12.06 0.55 -11.39
CA TYR A 102 10.99 0.35 -12.37
C TYR A 102 11.43 0.75 -13.78
N ALA A 103 12.06 1.93 -13.92
CA ALA A 103 12.58 2.38 -15.22
C ALA A 103 13.64 1.42 -15.80
N ALA A 104 14.54 0.91 -14.95
CA ALA A 104 15.59 -0.01 -15.36
C ALA A 104 15.05 -1.39 -15.78
N GLU A 105 14.08 -1.93 -15.04
CA GLU A 105 13.51 -3.25 -15.33
C GLU A 105 12.49 -3.21 -16.47
N ARG A 106 11.76 -2.10 -16.63
CA ARG A 106 10.83 -1.94 -17.75
C ARG A 106 11.55 -2.00 -19.10
N ALA A 107 12.77 -1.48 -19.18
CA ALA A 107 13.60 -1.58 -20.38
C ALA A 107 13.94 -3.04 -20.75
N LYS A 108 13.84 -3.99 -19.80
CA LYS A 108 14.14 -5.41 -20.00
C LYS A 108 12.87 -6.26 -20.19
N ILE A 109 11.86 -6.03 -19.35
CA ILE A 109 10.65 -6.85 -19.26
C ILE A 109 9.57 -6.40 -20.24
N GLY A 110 9.51 -5.10 -20.56
CA GLY A 110 8.52 -4.53 -21.47
C GLY A 110 7.30 -3.94 -20.77
N ALA A 111 6.22 -3.77 -21.53
CA ALA A 111 5.03 -3.02 -21.12
C ALA A 111 4.19 -3.71 -20.03
N ASP A 112 4.36 -5.02 -19.85
CA ASP A 112 3.61 -5.82 -18.88
C ASP A 112 4.12 -5.68 -17.44
N LEU A 113 5.28 -5.02 -17.25
CA LEU A 113 5.79 -4.70 -15.93
C LEU A 113 4.97 -3.58 -15.29
N TRP A 114 4.47 -3.85 -14.09
CA TRP A 114 3.88 -2.85 -13.22
C TRP A 114 4.49 -2.92 -11.83
N PHE A 115 4.25 -1.88 -11.05
CA PHE A 115 4.58 -1.87 -9.64
C PHE A 115 3.53 -1.09 -8.85
N ALA A 116 3.20 -1.57 -7.65
CA ALA A 116 2.37 -0.85 -6.69
C ALA A 116 3.09 -0.66 -5.35
N ALA A 117 3.09 0.57 -4.83
CA ALA A 117 3.46 0.88 -3.46
C ALA A 117 2.26 1.44 -2.72
N ASP A 118 1.88 0.78 -1.64
CA ASP A 118 0.92 1.30 -0.67
C ASP A 118 1.65 1.77 0.59
N ALA A 119 1.32 2.97 1.04
CA ALA A 119 1.85 3.57 2.24
C ALA A 119 0.71 3.90 3.20
N GLN A 120 0.66 3.13 4.29
CA GLN A 120 -0.28 3.34 5.38
C GLN A 120 0.38 4.15 6.49
N GLY A 121 -0.27 5.24 6.86
CA GLY A 121 0.06 6.09 8.00
C GLY A 121 -0.47 5.52 9.31
N PHE A 122 -0.18 6.24 10.38
CA PHE A 122 -0.62 5.87 11.73
C PHE A 122 -2.07 6.32 11.95
N ALA A 123 -2.90 5.42 12.46
CA ALA A 123 -4.29 5.74 12.80
C ALA A 123 -4.37 6.84 13.87
N ASP A 124 -3.45 6.83 14.84
CA ASP A 124 -3.32 7.77 15.96
C ASP A 124 -2.53 9.05 15.63
N SER A 125 -2.27 9.33 14.36
CA SER A 125 -1.65 10.60 13.97
C SER A 125 -2.63 11.75 14.24
N PRO A 126 -2.35 12.73 15.12
CA PRO A 126 -3.32 13.79 15.44
C PRO A 126 -3.56 14.76 14.27
N VAL A 127 -2.57 14.89 13.40
CA VAL A 127 -2.58 15.78 12.24
C VAL A 127 -1.98 15.04 11.06
N SER A 128 -2.65 15.07 9.92
CA SER A 128 -2.19 14.46 8.67
C SER A 128 -2.46 15.42 7.49
N TRP A 129 -1.91 15.13 6.31
CA TRP A 129 -2.20 15.84 5.05
C TRP A 129 -2.27 17.38 5.11
N GLY A 130 -1.12 18.05 5.18
CA GLY A 130 -1.10 19.52 5.08
C GLY A 130 -1.61 20.24 6.33
N LEU A 131 -1.33 19.68 7.51
CA LEU A 131 -1.72 20.21 8.83
C LEU A 131 -3.22 20.08 9.16
N ASN A 132 -3.93 19.15 8.53
CA ASN A 132 -5.34 18.90 8.83
C ASN A 132 -5.51 17.93 10.01
N GLU A 133 -6.48 18.21 10.88
CA GLU A 133 -6.81 17.37 12.03
C GLU A 133 -7.31 16.00 11.59
N HIS A 134 -6.69 14.95 12.09
CA HIS A 134 -7.06 13.58 11.77
C HIS A 134 -8.11 13.09 12.77
N SER A 135 -9.28 12.65 12.32
CA SER A 135 -10.35 12.24 13.23
C SER A 135 -10.19 10.76 13.63
N PHE A 136 -9.33 10.52 14.61
CA PHE A 136 -9.01 9.21 15.18
C PHE A 136 -10.23 8.35 15.55
N TYR A 137 -11.32 8.97 16.03
CA TYR A 137 -12.47 8.25 16.60
C TYR A 137 -13.51 7.79 15.58
N VAL A 138 -13.48 8.29 14.35
CA VAL A 138 -14.54 8.01 13.35
C VAL A 138 -13.98 7.40 12.08
N ASP A 139 -12.85 7.90 11.58
CA ASP A 139 -12.25 7.40 10.33
C ASP A 139 -10.78 7.84 10.21
N GLY A 140 -9.88 6.97 10.70
CA GLY A 140 -8.45 7.24 10.85
C GLY A 140 -7.57 6.73 9.70
N ASP A 141 -8.15 6.31 8.58
CA ASP A 141 -7.41 5.76 7.44
C ASP A 141 -6.60 6.79 6.65
N ASN A 142 -5.33 6.93 6.99
CA ASN A 142 -4.38 7.71 6.22
C ASN A 142 -3.56 6.78 5.32
N SER A 143 -3.96 6.55 4.08
CA SER A 143 -3.14 5.80 3.13
C SER A 143 -3.09 6.42 1.75
N TYR A 144 -1.99 6.15 1.05
CA TYR A 144 -1.88 6.45 -0.36
C TYR A 144 -1.21 5.30 -1.08
N THR A 145 -1.74 4.99 -2.25
CA THR A 145 -1.23 3.96 -3.14
C THR A 145 -0.73 4.63 -4.41
N VAL A 146 0.44 4.23 -4.87
CA VAL A 146 1.01 4.64 -6.15
C VAL A 146 1.23 3.41 -7.00
N VAL A 147 0.75 3.45 -8.24
CA VAL A 147 0.89 2.37 -9.22
C VAL A 147 1.63 2.90 -10.44
N SER A 148 2.74 2.29 -10.81
CA SER A 148 3.47 2.57 -12.04
C SER A 148 3.17 1.46 -13.04
N ALA A 149 2.65 1.80 -14.21
CA ALA A 149 2.37 0.84 -15.27
C ALA A 149 2.54 1.54 -16.63
N GLY A 150 3.30 0.93 -17.54
CA GLY A 150 3.78 1.63 -18.74
C GLY A 150 4.48 2.95 -18.37
N ASP A 151 4.22 4.01 -19.12
CA ASP A 151 4.74 5.38 -18.89
C ASP A 151 3.91 6.19 -17.88
N LYS A 152 2.95 5.54 -17.22
CA LYS A 152 1.96 6.22 -16.39
C LYS A 152 2.17 5.94 -14.91
N LEU A 153 1.87 6.97 -14.13
CA LEU A 153 1.87 6.94 -12.67
C LEU A 153 0.46 7.25 -12.17
N PHE A 154 -0.18 6.26 -11.56
CA PHE A 154 -1.50 6.39 -10.97
C PHE A 154 -1.36 6.56 -9.47
N THR A 155 -2.14 7.46 -8.89
CA THR A 155 -2.14 7.69 -7.44
C THR A 155 -3.56 7.59 -6.90
N ARG A 156 -3.76 6.75 -5.89
CA ARG A 156 -4.97 6.73 -5.08
C ARG A 156 -4.64 7.26 -3.69
N LYS A 157 -5.49 8.13 -3.18
CA LYS A 157 -5.45 8.55 -1.78
C LYS A 157 -6.70 7.99 -1.12
N SER A 158 -6.52 7.27 -0.02
CA SER A 158 -7.62 7.01 0.89
C SER A 158 -7.75 8.26 1.75
N TRP A 159 -8.78 9.05 1.46
CA TRP A 159 -9.11 10.21 2.27
C TRP A 159 -9.99 9.72 3.41
N SER A 160 -9.46 9.75 4.63
CA SER A 160 -10.28 9.58 5.82
C SER A 160 -10.50 10.90 6.55
N SER A 161 -11.70 11.03 7.11
CA SER A 161 -12.26 12.08 7.98
C SER A 161 -12.16 13.57 7.62
N ASN A 162 -11.13 14.04 6.91
CA ASN A 162 -10.97 15.45 6.52
C ASN A 162 -12.03 15.94 5.52
N SER A 163 -12.69 15.01 4.85
CA SER A 163 -13.80 15.25 3.91
C SER A 163 -15.17 15.09 4.54
N MET A 164 -15.27 14.63 5.80
CA MET A 164 -16.57 14.54 6.46
C MET A 164 -17.07 15.95 6.82
N PRO A 165 -18.37 16.25 6.63
CA PRO A 165 -18.94 17.50 7.06
C PRO A 165 -18.70 17.67 8.55
N LYS A 166 -17.95 18.71 8.94
CA LYS A 166 -17.78 19.06 10.35
C LYS A 166 -19.16 19.43 10.89
N ILE A 167 -19.74 18.54 11.72
CA ILE A 167 -20.95 18.86 12.47
C ILE A 167 -20.58 20.03 13.37
N LYS A 168 -21.14 21.21 13.08
CA LYS A 168 -21.00 22.37 13.96
C LYS A 168 -21.76 22.03 15.24
N GLN A 169 -21.03 21.89 16.35
CA GLN A 169 -21.62 21.93 17.69
C GLN A 169 -21.91 23.37 18.07
#